data_AF-A0A4R6H7S3-F1
#
_entry.id   AF-A0A4R6H7S3-F1
#
_cell.length_a   1.000
_cell.length_b   1.000
_cell.length_c   1.000
_cell.angle_alpha   90.00
_cell.angle_beta   90.00
_cell.angle_gamma   90.00
#
_symmetry.space_group_name_H-M   'P 1'
#
loop_
_entity.id
_entity.type
_entity.pdbx_description
1 polymer ?
#
loop_
_entity_poly.entity_id
_entity_poly.type
_entity_poly.pdbx_seq_one_letter_code
_entity_poly.pdbx_strand_id
1 'polypeptide(L)'
;MGIAQQWFHSQEFNEQLNVQPHPSINIDQFYEHVHRFPEWWQSVFEFLKSDLSSLEPGRYPLVGDQVFAMISTYETKTKADSKWEAHRQFIDLQLVLDGSEMMGLLPLNKAVKPEEYDEAKDLLFFEEQPGEYFQAAPNYFFVFFPEDVHRPGLQVEGAASVKKLVIKLAVSNE
;
A
#
# COMPACT_ATOMS: atom_id res chain seq x y z
N MET A 1 -0.63 3.86 -26.36
CA MET A 1 -0.66 3.98 -24.90
C MET A 1 -2.11 4.21 -24.49
N GLY A 2 -2.66 3.40 -23.58
CA GLY A 2 -4.06 3.53 -23.14
C GLY A 2 -4.30 4.77 -22.29
N ILE A 3 -5.57 5.12 -22.03
CA ILE A 3 -5.93 6.32 -21.25
C ILE A 3 -5.35 6.29 -19.83
N ALA A 4 -5.40 5.12 -19.16
CA ALA A 4 -4.83 4.93 -17.83
C ALA A 4 -3.32 5.17 -17.81
N GLN A 5 -2.62 4.67 -18.83
CA GLN A 5 -1.18 4.89 -18.99
C GLN A 5 -0.85 6.37 -19.23
N GLN A 6 -1.61 7.07 -20.07
CA GLN A 6 -1.41 8.51 -20.30
C GLN A 6 -1.64 9.33 -19.03
N TRP A 7 -2.72 9.02 -18.30
CA TRP A 7 -3.04 9.64 -17.01
C TRP A 7 -1.96 9.37 -15.95
N PHE A 8 -1.46 8.13 -15.85
CA PHE A 8 -0.43 7.81 -14.87
C PHE A 8 0.88 8.57 -15.17
N HIS A 9 1.27 8.66 -16.44
CA HIS A 9 2.50 9.34 -16.83
C HIS A 9 2.38 10.87 -16.86
N SER A 10 1.17 11.44 -16.93
CA SER A 10 1.00 12.89 -16.78
C SER A 10 1.34 13.35 -15.37
N GLN A 11 1.22 12.46 -14.38
CA GLN A 11 1.46 12.75 -12.95
C GLN A 11 0.62 13.94 -12.44
N GLU A 12 -0.48 14.30 -13.11
CA GLU A 12 -1.36 15.42 -12.73
C GLU A 12 -1.91 15.26 -11.29
N PHE A 13 -2.21 14.02 -10.88
CA PHE A 13 -2.64 13.70 -9.52
C PHE A 13 -1.54 13.86 -8.45
N ASN A 14 -0.28 13.93 -8.89
CA ASN A 14 0.93 13.90 -8.06
C ASN A 14 1.68 15.24 -8.03
N GLU A 15 1.21 16.27 -8.76
CA GLU A 15 1.92 17.55 -8.98
C GLU A 15 2.35 18.29 -7.70
N GLN A 16 1.71 18.01 -6.57
CA GLN A 16 1.98 18.64 -5.28
C GLN A 16 2.47 17.68 -4.21
N LEU A 17 2.69 16.40 -4.54
CA LEU A 17 3.17 15.42 -3.58
C LEU A 17 4.69 15.34 -3.63
N ASN A 18 5.31 15.25 -2.45
CA ASN A 18 6.77 15.05 -2.33
C ASN A 18 7.18 13.57 -2.50
N VAL A 19 6.25 12.71 -2.93
CA VAL A 19 6.41 11.28 -3.11
C VAL A 19 6.00 10.89 -4.52
N GLN A 20 6.56 9.81 -5.04
CA GLN A 20 6.27 9.31 -6.38
C GLN A 20 5.52 7.97 -6.31
N PRO A 21 4.62 7.68 -7.25
CA PRO A 21 4.06 6.34 -7.35
C PRO A 21 5.15 5.34 -7.76
N HIS A 22 5.24 4.20 -7.09
CA HIS A 22 6.18 3.16 -7.46
C HIS A 22 5.77 2.50 -8.80
N PRO A 23 6.71 2.16 -9.70
CA PRO A 23 6.41 1.55 -11.00
C PRO A 23 5.71 0.18 -10.94
N SER A 24 5.66 -0.47 -9.77
CA SER A 24 4.96 -1.74 -9.58
C SER A 24 3.43 -1.61 -9.51
N ILE A 25 2.90 -0.38 -9.39
CA ILE A 25 1.47 -0.14 -9.25
C ILE A 25 0.73 -0.64 -10.49
N ASN A 26 -0.38 -1.37 -10.29
CA ASN A 26 -1.30 -1.68 -11.37
C ASN A 26 -2.00 -0.39 -11.86
N ILE A 27 -1.50 0.17 -12.96
CA ILE A 27 -1.94 1.46 -13.50
C ILE A 27 -3.42 1.44 -13.90
N ASP A 28 -3.92 0.33 -14.43
CA ASP A 28 -5.31 0.24 -14.89
C ASP A 28 -6.26 0.25 -13.68
N GLN A 29 -5.99 -0.55 -12.65
CA GLN A 29 -6.79 -0.55 -11.42
C GLN A 29 -6.69 0.77 -10.65
N PHE A 30 -5.51 1.39 -10.63
CA PHE A 30 -5.34 2.69 -10.00
C PHE A 30 -6.13 3.78 -10.71
N TYR A 31 -6.06 3.82 -12.05
CA TYR A 31 -6.89 4.71 -12.85
C TYR A 31 -8.37 4.49 -12.57
N GLU A 32 -8.86 3.24 -12.66
CA GLU A 32 -10.26 2.90 -12.44
C GLU A 32 -10.75 3.34 -11.05
N HIS A 33 -9.99 3.04 -9.99
CA HIS A 33 -10.37 3.39 -8.63
C HIS A 33 -10.37 4.90 -8.39
N VAL A 34 -9.38 5.62 -8.93
CA VAL A 34 -9.33 7.10 -8.86
C VAL A 34 -10.53 7.74 -9.53
N HIS A 35 -10.90 7.26 -10.72
CA HIS A 35 -12.02 7.83 -11.47
C HIS A 35 -13.39 7.39 -10.95
N ARG A 36 -13.46 6.22 -10.29
CA ARG A 36 -14.68 5.75 -9.63
C ARG A 36 -14.96 6.52 -8.33
N PHE A 37 -13.92 6.84 -7.56
CA PHE A 37 -14.06 7.51 -6.26
C PHE A 37 -13.18 8.78 -6.14
N PRO A 38 -13.44 9.82 -6.97
CA PRO A 38 -12.58 10.99 -7.02
C PRO A 38 -12.48 11.74 -5.68
N GLU A 39 -13.57 11.82 -4.91
CA GLU A 39 -13.58 12.48 -3.60
C GLU A 39 -12.69 11.75 -2.57
N TRP A 40 -12.64 10.42 -2.62
CA TRP A 40 -11.81 9.60 -1.74
C TRP A 40 -10.33 9.86 -2.00
N TRP A 41 -9.94 9.82 -3.28
CA TRP A 41 -8.56 10.05 -3.67
C TRP A 41 -8.13 11.52 -3.49
N GLN A 42 -9.05 12.47 -3.62
CA GLN A 42 -8.78 13.85 -3.24
C GLN A 42 -8.41 13.95 -1.75
N SER A 43 -9.15 13.31 -0.85
CA SER A 43 -8.80 13.26 0.58
C SER A 43 -7.46 12.57 0.84
N VAL A 44 -7.15 11.51 0.09
CA VAL A 44 -5.85 10.81 0.17
C VAL A 44 -4.70 11.72 -0.26
N PHE A 45 -4.80 12.34 -1.43
CA PHE A 45 -3.73 13.22 -1.93
C PHE A 45 -3.56 14.46 -1.06
N GLU A 46 -4.64 15.03 -0.54
CA GLU A 46 -4.56 16.15 0.41
C GLU A 46 -3.88 15.72 1.71
N PHE A 47 -4.19 14.53 2.23
CA PHE A 47 -3.51 13.99 3.40
C PHE A 47 -2.00 13.77 3.14
N LEU A 48 -1.63 13.27 1.96
CA LEU A 48 -0.23 13.05 1.58
C LEU A 48 0.58 14.35 1.43
N LYS A 49 -0.05 15.52 1.32
CA LYS A 49 0.63 16.83 1.33
C LYS A 49 0.98 17.32 2.73
N SER A 50 0.36 16.76 3.77
CA SER A 50 0.60 17.16 5.16
C SER A 50 2.01 16.75 5.63
N ASP A 51 2.44 17.26 6.78
CA ASP A 51 3.66 16.80 7.42
C ASP A 51 3.44 15.43 8.10
N LEU A 52 3.52 14.37 7.29
CA LEU A 52 3.34 12.99 7.72
C LEU A 52 4.40 12.56 8.76
N SER A 53 5.58 13.20 8.74
CA SER A 53 6.70 12.83 9.61
C SER A 53 6.43 13.16 11.08
N SER A 54 5.61 14.16 11.37
CA SER A 54 5.24 14.58 12.73
C SER A 54 3.99 13.89 13.28
N LEU A 55 3.30 13.06 12.49
CA LEU A 55 2.13 12.31 12.96
C LEU A 55 2.53 11.18 13.91
N GLU A 56 1.83 11.05 15.03
CA GLU A 56 2.01 9.96 15.97
C GLU A 56 1.44 8.63 15.42
N PRO A 57 1.92 7.46 15.89
CA PRO A 57 1.29 6.19 15.57
C PRO A 57 -0.19 6.17 15.94
N GLY A 58 -1.05 5.75 15.01
CA GLY A 58 -2.50 5.78 15.20
C GLY A 58 -3.31 5.68 13.92
N ARG A 59 -4.63 5.71 14.07
CA ARG A 59 -5.61 5.71 12.97
C ARG A 59 -6.17 7.12 12.78
N TYR A 60 -6.19 7.56 11.52
CA TYR A 60 -6.67 8.86 11.08
C TYR A 60 -7.77 8.67 10.02
N PRO A 61 -9.05 8.84 10.35
CA PRO A 61 -10.13 8.79 9.37
C PRO A 61 -9.97 9.92 8.32
N LEU A 62 -10.09 9.59 7.04
CA LEU A 62 -10.06 10.56 5.94
C LEU A 62 -11.45 10.73 5.32
N VAL A 63 -12.16 9.61 5.11
CA VAL A 63 -13.56 9.56 4.65
C VAL A 63 -14.28 8.45 5.38
N GLY A 64 -15.00 8.81 6.45
CA GLY A 64 -15.76 7.85 7.27
C GLY A 64 -14.90 6.64 7.68
N ASP A 65 -15.41 5.44 7.40
CA ASP A 65 -14.66 4.19 7.55
C ASP A 65 -14.18 3.60 6.21
N GLN A 66 -14.49 4.27 5.10
CA GLN A 66 -14.12 3.84 3.75
C GLN A 66 -12.66 4.16 3.43
N VAL A 67 -12.16 5.29 3.95
CA VAL A 67 -10.79 5.73 3.72
C VAL A 67 -10.19 6.19 5.04
N PHE A 68 -9.11 5.55 5.46
CA PHE A 68 -8.40 5.92 6.67
C PHE A 68 -6.90 5.64 6.56
N ALA A 69 -6.12 6.52 7.15
CA ALA A 69 -4.68 6.37 7.28
C ALA A 69 -4.32 5.69 8.60
N MET A 70 -3.26 4.89 8.58
CA MET A 70 -2.65 4.25 9.72
C MET A 70 -1.16 4.59 9.74
N ILE A 71 -0.71 5.23 10.81
CA ILE A 71 0.71 5.46 11.07
C ILE A 71 1.18 4.40 12.07
N SER A 72 2.31 3.77 11.76
CA SER A 72 2.92 2.76 12.62
C SER A 72 4.44 2.91 12.67
N THR A 73 5.04 2.46 13.77
CA THR A 73 6.48 2.30 13.92
C THR A 73 6.77 0.88 14.37
N TYR A 74 7.70 0.20 13.71
CA TYR A 74 8.06 -1.19 14.02
C TYR A 74 9.50 -1.50 13.60
N GLU A 75 10.02 -2.61 14.11
CA GLU A 75 11.28 -3.19 13.65
C GLU A 75 11.04 -4.15 12.47
N THR A 76 11.86 -4.04 11.43
CA THR A 76 11.79 -4.93 10.26
C THR A 76 12.09 -6.38 10.62
N LYS A 77 11.38 -7.28 9.94
CA LYS A 77 11.37 -8.72 10.22
C LYS A 77 12.16 -9.50 9.17
N THR A 78 12.61 -10.69 9.56
CA THR A 78 13.16 -11.64 8.60
C THR A 78 12.04 -12.24 7.74
N LYS A 79 12.40 -12.90 6.64
CA LYS A 79 11.46 -13.74 5.87
C LYS A 79 10.96 -14.96 6.66
N ALA A 80 11.56 -15.33 7.79
CA ALA A 80 10.99 -16.40 8.62
C ALA A 80 9.83 -15.87 9.49
N ASP A 81 9.86 -14.58 9.85
CA ASP A 81 8.97 -13.97 10.84
C ASP A 81 7.86 -13.09 10.22
N SER A 82 7.78 -13.04 8.89
CA SER A 82 6.79 -12.29 8.12
C SER A 82 6.00 -13.24 7.23
N LYS A 83 4.76 -12.92 6.89
CA LYS A 83 3.92 -13.70 5.98
C LYS A 83 3.53 -12.87 4.77
N TRP A 84 3.27 -13.56 3.66
CA TRP A 84 2.57 -12.99 2.53
C TRP A 84 1.10 -12.75 2.90
N GLU A 85 0.54 -11.62 2.50
CA GLU A 85 -0.83 -11.23 2.81
C GLU A 85 -1.54 -10.59 1.62
N ALA A 86 -2.88 -10.66 1.61
CA ALA A 86 -3.75 -9.93 0.71
C ALA A 86 -5.04 -9.52 1.43
N HIS A 87 -5.73 -8.55 0.82
CA HIS A 87 -6.96 -7.94 1.31
C HIS A 87 -8.05 -8.07 0.24
N ARG A 88 -9.32 -8.08 0.63
CA ARG A 88 -10.46 -8.15 -0.31
C ARG A 88 -11.35 -6.91 -0.24
N GLN A 89 -11.45 -6.29 0.93
CA GLN A 89 -12.32 -5.14 1.17
C GLN A 89 -11.58 -3.81 0.98
N PHE A 90 -10.26 -3.79 1.20
CA PHE A 90 -9.44 -2.60 1.10
C PHE A 90 -8.26 -2.74 0.13
N ILE A 91 -7.93 -1.64 -0.51
CA ILE A 91 -6.68 -1.36 -1.22
C ILE A 91 -5.71 -0.72 -0.22
N ASP A 92 -4.44 -1.08 -0.34
CA ASP A 92 -3.38 -0.55 0.50
C ASP A 92 -2.50 0.42 -0.29
N LEU A 93 -2.50 1.71 0.08
CA LEU A 93 -1.43 2.63 -0.29
C LEU A 93 -0.40 2.66 0.84
N GLN A 94 0.81 2.21 0.58
CA GLN A 94 1.87 2.09 1.58
C GLN A 94 3.04 3.02 1.27
N LEU A 95 3.47 3.80 2.26
CA LEU A 95 4.58 4.74 2.16
C LEU A 95 5.46 4.64 3.41
N VAL A 96 6.74 4.34 3.23
CA VAL A 96 7.73 4.47 4.30
C VAL A 96 7.95 5.96 4.56
N LEU A 97 7.87 6.41 5.81
CA LEU A 97 8.09 7.80 6.21
C LEU A 97 9.50 8.01 6.76
N ASP A 98 10.05 7.00 7.44
CA ASP A 98 11.41 6.97 7.96
C ASP A 98 11.97 5.54 7.93
N GLY A 99 13.26 5.41 7.67
CA GLY A 99 13.93 4.11 7.48
C GLY A 99 13.75 3.53 6.07
N SER A 100 13.88 2.20 5.96
CA SER A 100 13.63 1.46 4.72
C SER A 100 13.26 0.00 5.02
N GLU A 101 12.49 -0.60 4.11
CA GLU A 101 12.12 -2.01 4.18
C GLU A 101 12.12 -2.66 2.79
N MET A 102 12.17 -3.98 2.75
CA MET A 102 11.80 -4.73 1.55
C MET A 102 10.30 -5.05 1.59
N MET A 103 9.63 -4.88 0.45
CA MET A 103 8.26 -5.30 0.22
C MET A 103 8.24 -6.38 -0.85
N GLY A 104 7.70 -7.55 -0.51
CA GLY A 104 7.40 -8.59 -1.48
C GLY A 104 6.11 -8.28 -2.24
N LEU A 105 6.03 -8.69 -3.51
CA LEU A 105 4.83 -8.63 -4.34
C LEU A 105 4.72 -9.85 -5.26
N LEU A 106 3.52 -10.40 -5.40
CA LEU A 106 3.14 -11.28 -6.49
C LEU A 106 1.64 -11.18 -6.81
N PRO A 107 1.22 -11.54 -8.04
CA PRO A 107 -0.21 -11.64 -8.38
C PRO A 107 -0.92 -12.74 -7.60
N LEU A 108 -2.12 -12.47 -7.10
CA LEU A 108 -2.98 -13.41 -6.36
C LEU A 108 -3.23 -14.71 -7.12
N ASN A 109 -3.41 -14.64 -8.45
CA ASN A 109 -3.63 -15.83 -9.27
C ASN A 109 -2.40 -16.75 -9.41
N LYS A 110 -1.22 -16.29 -8.97
CA LYS A 110 0.01 -17.09 -8.89
C LYS A 110 0.34 -17.51 -7.45
N ALA A 111 -0.35 -16.95 -6.46
CA ALA A 111 -0.15 -17.32 -5.07
C ALA A 111 -0.69 -18.72 -4.81
N VAL A 112 0.00 -19.44 -3.95
CA VAL A 112 -0.37 -20.80 -3.55
C VAL A 112 -0.59 -20.88 -2.04
N LYS A 113 -1.35 -21.88 -1.62
CA LYS A 113 -1.58 -22.21 -0.21
C LYS A 113 -2.14 -21.04 0.63
N PRO A 114 -3.31 -20.50 0.26
CA PRO A 114 -4.00 -19.55 1.12
C PRO A 114 -4.43 -20.21 2.44
N GLU A 115 -4.25 -19.49 3.54
CA GLU A 115 -4.89 -19.80 4.82
C GLU A 115 -6.39 -19.43 4.79
N GLU A 116 -7.08 -19.54 5.93
CA GLU A 116 -8.46 -19.08 6.04
C GLU A 116 -8.51 -17.55 6.03
N TYR A 117 -9.50 -16.99 5.33
CA TYR A 117 -9.72 -15.54 5.27
C TYR A 117 -10.37 -15.05 6.56
N ASP A 118 -9.73 -14.09 7.24
CA ASP A 118 -10.27 -13.41 8.41
C ASP A 118 -11.08 -12.19 7.94
N GLU A 119 -12.40 -12.35 7.81
CA GLU A 119 -13.32 -11.28 7.37
C GLU A 119 -13.27 -10.05 8.27
N ALA A 120 -13.07 -10.22 9.58
CA ALA A 120 -13.08 -9.12 10.54
C ALA A 120 -11.82 -8.25 10.43
N LYS A 121 -10.72 -8.81 9.92
CA LYS A 121 -9.44 -8.10 9.71
C LYS A 121 -9.16 -7.79 8.24
N ASP A 122 -10.05 -8.22 7.34
CA ASP A 122 -9.82 -8.21 5.90
C ASP A 122 -8.47 -8.84 5.52
N LEU A 123 -8.15 -10.03 6.04
CA LEU A 123 -6.79 -10.57 5.96
C LEU A 123 -6.77 -12.01 5.47
N LEU A 124 -5.99 -12.25 4.40
CA LEU A 124 -5.69 -13.56 3.88
C LEU A 124 -4.18 -13.80 3.90
N PHE A 125 -3.70 -14.74 4.70
CA PHE A 125 -2.28 -15.11 4.71
C PHE A 125 -1.96 -16.23 3.72
N PHE A 126 -0.70 -16.29 3.29
CA PHE A 126 -0.14 -17.36 2.47
C PHE A 126 1.16 -17.89 3.08
N GLU A 127 1.45 -19.16 2.82
CA GLU A 127 2.75 -19.76 3.17
C GLU A 127 3.92 -19.10 2.41
N GLU A 128 5.15 -19.38 2.86
CA GLU A 128 6.37 -18.93 2.19
C GLU A 128 6.41 -19.40 0.74
N GLN A 129 6.64 -18.45 -0.18
CA GLN A 129 6.72 -18.68 -1.61
C GLN A 129 7.61 -17.61 -2.29
N PRO A 130 8.12 -17.88 -3.51
CA PRO A 130 8.81 -16.88 -4.31
C PRO A 130 7.91 -15.70 -4.68
N GLY A 131 8.50 -14.52 -4.82
CA GLY A 131 7.84 -13.31 -5.28
C GLY A 131 8.88 -12.28 -5.70
N GLU A 132 8.43 -11.17 -6.28
CA GLU A 132 9.27 -10.02 -6.55
C GLU A 132 9.48 -9.22 -5.27
N TYR A 133 10.62 -8.55 -5.13
CA TYR A 133 10.96 -7.79 -3.94
C TYR A 133 11.45 -6.40 -4.34
N PHE A 134 10.89 -5.39 -3.70
CA PHE A 134 11.20 -3.99 -3.95
C PHE A 134 11.66 -3.34 -2.65
N GLN A 135 12.68 -2.51 -2.72
CA GLN A 135 13.09 -1.70 -1.59
C GLN A 135 12.18 -0.47 -1.51
N ALA A 136 11.50 -0.31 -0.38
CA ALA A 136 10.68 0.85 -0.07
C ALA A 136 11.45 1.82 0.83
N ALA A 137 11.42 3.10 0.46
CA ALA A 137 12.05 4.22 1.16
C ALA A 137 11.17 5.48 1.01
N PRO A 138 11.46 6.60 1.71
CA PRO A 138 10.58 7.78 1.78
C PRO A 138 10.27 8.56 0.50
N ASN A 139 10.63 8.04 -0.66
CA ASN A 139 10.45 8.64 -1.97
C ASN A 139 9.32 8.02 -2.80
N TYR A 140 8.91 6.77 -2.49
CA TYR A 140 7.89 6.07 -3.25
C TYR A 140 6.75 5.57 -2.38
N PHE A 141 5.52 5.76 -2.85
CA PHE A 141 4.38 5.01 -2.34
C PHE A 141 4.07 3.82 -3.25
N PHE A 142 3.64 2.73 -2.64
CA PHE A 142 3.17 1.52 -3.29
C PHE A 142 1.65 1.47 -3.18
N VAL A 143 0.98 0.83 -4.13
CA VAL A 143 -0.46 0.55 -4.06
C VAL A 143 -0.66 -0.93 -4.35
N PHE A 144 -1.32 -1.63 -3.42
CA PHE A 144 -1.64 -3.05 -3.52
C PHE A 144 -3.16 -3.21 -3.57
N PHE A 145 -3.65 -3.72 -4.69
CA PHE A 145 -5.06 -4.05 -4.91
C PHE A 145 -5.41 -5.44 -4.36
N PRO A 146 -6.69 -5.84 -4.32
CA PRO A 146 -7.07 -7.18 -3.87
C PRO A 146 -6.37 -8.33 -4.61
N GLU A 147 -5.96 -8.09 -5.86
CA GLU A 147 -5.21 -9.03 -6.70
C GLU A 147 -3.70 -9.04 -6.42
N ASP A 148 -3.20 -8.22 -5.49
CA ASP A 148 -1.79 -8.10 -5.12
C ASP A 148 -1.52 -8.74 -3.76
N VAL A 149 -0.90 -9.93 -3.80
CA VAL A 149 -0.34 -10.55 -2.59
C VAL A 149 0.98 -9.87 -2.30
N HIS A 150 1.09 -9.24 -1.15
CA HIS A 150 2.25 -8.46 -0.77
C HIS A 150 2.81 -8.92 0.57
N ARG A 151 4.04 -8.48 0.86
CA ARG A 151 4.76 -8.86 2.07
C ARG A 151 5.64 -7.72 2.56
N PRO A 152 5.08 -6.79 3.34
CA PRO A 152 5.81 -5.63 3.81
C PRO A 152 6.70 -5.95 5.01
N GLY A 153 7.45 -4.94 5.46
CA GLY A 153 8.14 -5.00 6.75
C GLY A 153 9.39 -5.86 6.80
N LEU A 154 10.00 -6.19 5.67
CA LEU A 154 11.18 -7.06 5.63
C LEU A 154 12.48 -6.27 5.75
N GLN A 155 13.49 -6.93 6.32
CA GLN A 155 14.85 -6.39 6.42
C GLN A 155 15.50 -6.17 5.05
N VAL A 156 16.28 -5.09 4.92
CA VAL A 156 17.15 -4.81 3.77
C VAL A 156 18.56 -5.38 4.03
N GLU A 157 19.26 -4.81 5.01
CA GLU A 157 20.61 -5.22 5.45
C GLU A 157 20.67 -5.47 6.98
N GLY A 158 19.59 -6.04 7.52
CA GLY A 158 19.42 -6.31 8.96
C GLY A 158 18.21 -5.60 9.56
N ALA A 159 17.98 -5.81 10.86
CA ALA A 159 16.88 -5.19 11.59
C ALA A 159 17.07 -3.66 11.65
N ALA A 160 15.98 -2.95 11.37
CA ALA A 160 15.92 -1.50 11.39
C ALA A 160 14.52 -1.05 11.79
N SER A 161 14.45 0.07 12.51
CA SER A 161 13.20 0.76 12.81
C SER A 161 12.68 1.43 11.53
N VAL A 162 11.37 1.29 11.30
CA VAL A 162 10.65 1.88 10.17
C VAL A 162 9.43 2.60 10.72
N LYS A 163 9.22 3.84 10.29
CA LYS A 163 7.95 4.54 10.43
C LYS A 163 7.22 4.48 9.10
N LYS A 164 5.96 4.07 9.11
CA LYS A 164 5.20 3.79 7.89
C LYS A 164 3.77 4.32 7.96
N LEU A 165 3.34 4.85 6.83
CA LEU A 165 1.95 5.14 6.50
C LEU A 165 1.35 4.00 5.69
N VAL A 166 0.17 3.53 6.09
CA VAL A 166 -0.73 2.72 5.27
C VAL A 166 -2.07 3.43 5.18
N ILE A 167 -2.49 3.81 3.98
CA ILE A 167 -3.85 4.28 3.74
C ILE A 167 -4.66 3.10 3.21
N LYS A 168 -5.73 2.76 3.92
CA LYS A 168 -6.72 1.78 3.48
C LYS A 168 -7.80 2.52 2.70
N LEU A 169 -8.11 2.07 1.48
CA LEU A 169 -9.22 2.57 0.66
C LEU A 169 -10.17 1.42 0.35
N ALA A 170 -11.45 1.54 0.70
CA ALA A 170 -12.44 0.50 0.40
C ALA A 170 -12.51 0.26 -1.12
N VAL A 171 -12.72 -0.99 -1.54
CA VAL A 171 -12.85 -1.35 -2.96
C VAL A 171 -14.21 -0.95 -3.55
N SER A 172 -15.21 -0.74 -2.67
CA SER A 172 -16.58 -0.38 -3.03
C SER A 172 -17.23 0.43 -1.91
N ASN A 173 -18.35 1.09 -2.23
CA ASN A 173 -19.15 1.91 -1.31
C ASN A 173 -20.51 1.28 -0.96
N GLU A 174 -20.66 -0.02 -1.21
CA GLU A 174 -21.90 -0.80 -0.99
C GLU A 174 -21.91 -1.47 0.40
#